data_AF-A0AAX4F0R1-F1
#
_entry.id   AF-A0AAX4F0R1-F1
#
_cell.length_a   1.000
_cell.length_b   1.000
_cell.length_c   1.000
_cell.angle_alpha   90.00
_cell.angle_beta   90.00
_cell.angle_gamma   90.00
#
_symmetry.space_group_name_H-M   'P 1'
#
loop_
_entity.id
_entity.type
_entity.pdbx_description
1 polymer ?
#
loop_
_entity_poly.entity_id
_entity_poly.type
_entity_poly.pdbx_seq_one_letter_code
_entity_poly.pdbx_strand_id
1 'polypeptide(L)'
;MEINNSPVMDNAKSWVFQLLVKSPEDSIGLIAYSFYKLEKNQYAEKLRANGQSDREIDLAVKQFHDQVVNTQRRLDSYRDNARTMFSRLLEDWEEKIRKDYQQQLDIIDKKNSEIEHLKTEIDKQNQKIIRNDTIRNKAVEDAKEEAIREFFRAASRKEKQKAPIALRILFWIWSGFSGIIASVILFIFLYGIVGLLTTPERKSQIWQWGIESFKSSSPLPPIESSKPQ
;
A
#
# COMPACT_ATOMS: atom_id res chain seq x y z
N MET A 1 -6.33 62.51 61.90
CA MET A 1 -6.21 63.47 60.78
C MET A 1 -5.70 62.67 59.59
N GLU A 2 -6.62 62.17 58.76
CA GLU A 2 -6.25 61.47 57.53
C GLU A 2 -5.91 62.53 56.47
N ILE A 3 -4.67 62.50 56.01
CA ILE A 3 -4.16 63.41 54.99
C ILE A 3 -4.61 62.86 53.64
N ASN A 4 -5.64 63.50 53.09
CA ASN A 4 -6.23 63.18 51.80
C ASN A 4 -5.27 63.61 50.68
N ASN A 5 -4.37 62.73 50.27
CA ASN A 5 -3.53 62.91 49.09
C ASN A 5 -4.33 62.61 47.81
N SER A 6 -5.25 63.50 47.46
CA SER A 6 -5.71 63.60 46.08
C SER A 6 -4.59 64.22 45.25
N PRO A 7 -4.07 63.54 44.20
CA PRO A 7 -3.15 64.19 43.29
C PRO A 7 -3.95 65.20 42.49
N VAL A 8 -3.72 66.48 42.79
CA VAL A 8 -4.14 67.61 41.96
C VAL A 8 -3.45 67.42 40.61
N MET A 9 -4.18 66.91 39.62
CA MET A 9 -3.70 66.82 38.24
C MET A 9 -3.76 68.23 37.65
N ASP A 10 -2.62 68.91 37.77
CA ASP A 10 -2.34 70.20 37.20
C ASP A 10 -2.59 70.18 35.68
N ASN A 11 -3.14 71.27 35.14
CA ASN A 11 -3.80 71.37 33.83
C ASN A 11 -2.81 71.39 32.64
N ALA A 12 -1.88 70.44 32.62
CA ALA A 12 -0.79 70.28 31.67
C ALA A 12 -1.28 69.59 30.39
N LYS A 13 -1.61 70.36 29.34
CA LYS A 13 -1.94 69.91 27.97
C LYS A 13 -2.53 68.50 27.92
N SER A 14 -3.85 68.37 28.07
CA SER A 14 -4.50 67.05 28.01
C SER A 14 -4.29 66.39 26.64
N TRP A 15 -3.46 65.36 26.59
CA TRP A 15 -3.21 64.61 25.36
C TRP A 15 -4.39 63.66 25.13
N VAL A 16 -5.13 63.83 24.02
CA VAL A 16 -6.26 62.95 23.65
C VAL A 16 -5.86 61.47 23.65
N PHE A 17 -4.61 61.16 23.31
CA PHE A 17 -4.07 59.80 23.42
C PHE A 17 -4.16 59.25 24.85
N GLN A 18 -3.70 60.00 25.85
CA GLN A 18 -3.73 59.59 27.26
C GLN A 18 -5.16 59.52 27.82
N LEU A 19 -6.08 60.30 27.27
CA LEU A 19 -7.50 60.26 27.64
C LEU A 19 -8.22 59.03 27.06
N LEU A 20 -7.79 58.58 25.87
CA LEU A 20 -8.43 57.46 25.18
C LEU A 20 -7.75 56.11 25.42
N VAL A 21 -6.43 56.08 25.62
CA VAL A 21 -5.61 54.85 25.70
C VAL A 21 -5.15 54.64 27.13
N LYS A 22 -5.66 53.59 27.78
CA LYS A 22 -5.37 53.30 29.20
C LYS A 22 -4.04 52.57 29.41
N SER A 23 -3.65 51.74 28.45
CA SER A 23 -2.38 51.01 28.44
C SER A 23 -1.94 50.71 27.00
N PRO A 24 -0.68 50.32 26.77
CA PRO A 24 -0.19 49.91 25.43
C PRO A 24 -1.00 48.76 24.81
N GLU A 25 -1.68 47.96 25.62
CA GLU A 25 -2.49 46.81 25.23
C GLU A 25 -4.00 47.14 25.10
N ASP A 26 -4.40 48.39 25.35
CA ASP A 26 -5.79 48.85 25.20
C ASP A 26 -6.15 49.01 23.71
N SER A 27 -6.38 47.89 23.03
CA SER A 27 -6.76 47.86 21.60
C SER A 27 -7.96 48.75 21.28
N ILE A 28 -8.95 48.80 22.17
CA ILE A 28 -10.11 49.69 22.01
C ILE A 28 -9.69 51.15 22.08
N GLY A 29 -8.84 51.52 23.03
CA GLY A 29 -8.27 52.87 23.11
C GLY A 29 -7.44 53.23 21.89
N LEU A 30 -6.59 52.32 21.40
CA LEU A 30 -5.76 52.54 20.22
C LEU A 30 -6.61 52.77 18.95
N ILE A 31 -7.66 51.98 18.76
CA ILE A 31 -8.63 52.16 17.67
C ILE A 31 -9.44 53.45 17.87
N ALA A 32 -9.86 53.76 19.11
CA ALA A 32 -10.57 55.02 19.39
C ALA A 32 -9.71 56.24 19.05
N TYR A 33 -8.40 56.17 19.33
CA TYR A 33 -7.47 57.24 18.97
C TYR A 33 -7.31 57.40 17.46
N SER A 34 -7.32 56.30 16.69
CA SER A 34 -7.29 56.38 15.22
C SER A 34 -8.57 57.04 14.67
N PHE A 35 -9.74 56.77 15.27
CA PHE A 35 -10.98 57.46 14.92
C PHE A 35 -10.94 58.95 15.22
N TYR A 36 -10.41 59.35 16.37
CA TYR A 36 -10.19 60.77 16.67
C TYR A 36 -9.29 61.43 15.60
N LYS A 37 -8.17 60.78 15.23
CA LYS A 37 -7.23 61.30 14.24
C LYS A 37 -7.87 61.39 12.85
N LEU A 38 -8.70 60.41 12.49
CA LEU A 38 -9.47 60.42 11.25
C LEU A 38 -10.46 61.59 11.23
N GLU A 39 -11.28 61.78 12.26
CA GLU A 39 -12.26 62.87 12.33
C GLU A 39 -11.57 64.24 12.30
N LYS A 40 -10.46 64.40 13.04
CA LYS A 40 -9.65 65.62 13.02
C LYS A 40 -9.13 65.92 11.61
N ASN A 41 -8.65 64.91 10.89
CA ASN A 41 -8.17 65.09 9.52
C ASN A 41 -9.32 65.45 8.58
N GLN A 42 -10.44 64.72 8.64
CA GLN A 42 -11.63 65.01 7.84
C GLN A 42 -12.18 66.41 8.08
N TYR A 43 -12.12 66.90 9.33
CA TYR A 43 -12.48 68.26 9.66
C TYR A 43 -11.57 69.26 8.96
N ALA A 44 -10.25 69.07 9.03
CA ALA A 44 -9.28 69.94 8.32
C ALA A 44 -9.47 69.92 6.79
N GLU A 45 -9.68 68.74 6.19
CA GLU A 45 -9.94 68.63 4.75
C GLU A 45 -11.20 69.38 4.31
N LYS A 46 -12.28 69.30 5.11
CA LYS A 46 -13.51 70.07 4.84
C LYS A 46 -13.26 71.56 4.83
N LEU A 47 -12.46 72.06 5.76
CA LEU A 47 -12.13 73.49 5.83
C LEU A 47 -11.25 73.94 4.65
N ARG A 48 -10.28 73.13 4.23
CA ARG A 48 -9.50 73.37 3.01
C ARG A 48 -10.39 73.41 1.77
N ALA A 49 -11.29 72.44 1.63
CA ALA A 49 -12.22 72.38 0.50
C ALA A 49 -13.15 73.61 0.44
N ASN A 50 -13.42 74.23 1.59
CA ASN A 50 -14.21 75.46 1.70
C ASN A 50 -13.39 76.75 1.48
N GLY A 51 -12.10 76.65 1.14
CA GLY A 51 -11.24 77.78 0.81
C GLY A 51 -10.71 78.57 2.02
N GLN A 52 -10.78 78.00 3.23
CA GLN A 52 -10.15 78.63 4.40
C GLN A 52 -8.63 78.65 4.28
N SER A 53 -8.00 79.67 4.85
CA SER A 53 -6.54 79.76 4.91
C SER A 53 -5.95 78.78 5.94
N ASP A 54 -4.69 78.39 5.76
CA ASP A 54 -4.00 77.46 6.68
C ASP A 54 -4.04 77.93 8.14
N ARG A 55 -3.96 79.25 8.38
CA ARG A 55 -4.03 79.83 9.73
C ARG A 55 -5.41 79.64 10.37
N GLU A 56 -6.48 79.80 9.60
CA GLU A 56 -7.85 79.60 10.08
C GLU A 56 -8.12 78.12 10.36
N ILE A 57 -7.58 77.24 9.52
CA ILE A 57 -7.68 75.79 9.68
C ILE A 57 -6.96 75.35 10.96
N ASP A 58 -5.73 75.81 11.19
CA ASP A 58 -4.98 75.47 12.40
C ASP A 58 -5.72 75.90 13.68
N LEU A 59 -6.31 77.09 13.66
CA LEU A 59 -7.12 77.58 14.78
C LEU A 59 -8.37 76.72 14.99
N ALA A 60 -9.11 76.43 13.93
CA ALA A 60 -10.33 75.61 14.01
C ALA A 60 -10.03 74.17 14.45
N VAL A 61 -8.95 73.56 13.95
CA VAL A 61 -8.51 72.22 14.33
C VAL A 61 -8.04 72.16 15.78
N LYS A 62 -7.44 73.25 16.30
CA LYS A 62 -7.12 73.39 17.72
C LYS A 62 -8.38 73.48 18.57
N GLN A 63 -9.34 74.32 18.19
CA GLN A 63 -10.64 74.42 18.87
C GLN A 63 -11.38 73.07 18.88
N PHE A 64 -11.34 72.33 17.76
CA PHE A 64 -11.88 70.99 17.68
C PHE A 64 -11.22 70.04 18.71
N HIS A 65 -9.89 70.08 18.84
CA HIS A 65 -9.18 69.29 19.85
C HIS A 65 -9.61 69.68 21.27
N ASP A 66 -9.68 70.97 21.57
CA ASP A 66 -10.09 71.47 22.88
C ASP A 66 -11.53 71.03 23.21
N GLN A 67 -12.44 71.05 22.23
CA GLN A 67 -13.80 70.54 22.40
C GLN A 67 -13.84 69.04 22.69
N VAL A 68 -13.00 68.24 22.01
CA VAL A 68 -12.91 66.78 22.27
C VAL A 68 -12.41 66.53 23.69
N VAL A 69 -11.31 67.16 24.08
CA VAL A 69 -10.68 67.01 25.40
C VAL A 69 -11.63 67.35 26.53
N ASN A 70 -12.41 68.42 26.38
CA ASN A 70 -13.30 68.93 27.43
C ASN A 70 -14.69 68.29 27.43
N THR A 71 -14.98 67.36 26.52
CA THR A 71 -16.29 66.71 26.41
C THR A 71 -16.16 65.21 26.57
N GLN A 72 -16.40 64.70 27.79
CA GLN A 72 -16.31 63.26 28.09
C GLN A 72 -17.15 62.40 27.14
N ARG A 73 -18.39 62.83 26.84
CA ARG A 73 -19.28 62.15 25.88
C ARG A 73 -18.67 61.94 24.49
N ARG A 74 -17.79 62.85 24.03
CA ARG A 74 -17.09 62.67 22.74
C ARG A 74 -16.00 61.61 22.85
N LEU A 75 -15.24 61.60 23.94
CA LEU A 75 -14.25 60.56 24.22
C LEU A 75 -14.90 59.18 24.31
N ASP A 76 -16.02 59.09 25.02
CA ASP A 76 -16.80 57.85 25.15
C ASP A 76 -17.31 57.37 23.79
N SER A 77 -17.82 58.28 22.96
CA SER A 77 -18.30 57.94 21.61
C SER A 77 -17.19 57.34 20.73
N TYR A 78 -15.95 57.84 20.79
CA TYR A 78 -14.84 57.23 20.07
C TYR A 78 -14.55 55.81 20.56
N ARG A 79 -14.60 55.58 21.88
CA ARG A 79 -14.42 54.25 22.47
C ARG A 79 -15.55 53.30 22.11
N ASP A 80 -16.80 53.77 22.08
CA ASP A 80 -17.96 52.96 21.72
C ASP A 80 -17.96 52.61 20.23
N ASN A 81 -17.55 53.53 19.37
CA ASN A 81 -17.33 53.24 17.94
C ASN A 81 -16.24 52.19 17.76
N ALA A 82 -15.13 52.29 18.52
CA ALA A 82 -14.05 51.29 18.50
C ALA A 82 -14.54 49.91 18.94
N ARG A 83 -15.32 49.82 20.02
CA ARG A 83 -15.95 48.57 20.46
C ARG A 83 -16.84 48.00 19.38
N THR A 84 -17.72 48.81 18.80
CA THR A 84 -18.67 48.38 17.78
C THR A 84 -17.95 47.84 16.54
N MET A 85 -16.94 48.55 16.04
CA MET A 85 -16.15 48.09 14.88
C MET A 85 -15.42 46.79 15.19
N PHE A 86 -14.80 46.70 16.37
CA PHE A 86 -14.06 45.50 16.78
C PHE A 86 -14.98 44.29 16.93
N SER A 87 -16.15 44.46 17.55
CA SER A 87 -17.18 43.41 17.67
C SER A 87 -17.64 42.91 16.30
N ARG A 88 -17.92 43.82 15.35
CA ARG A 88 -18.29 43.42 13.97
C ARG A 88 -17.20 42.62 13.28
N LEU A 89 -15.94 43.04 13.39
CA LEU A 89 -14.83 42.29 12.81
C LEU A 89 -14.69 40.90 13.43
N LEU A 90 -14.91 40.77 14.74
CA LEU A 90 -14.91 39.47 15.42
C LEU A 90 -16.08 38.60 14.97
N GLU A 91 -17.28 39.16 14.82
CA GLU A 91 -18.46 38.45 14.32
C GLU A 91 -18.23 37.94 12.88
N ASP A 92 -17.70 38.79 11.99
CA ASP A 92 -17.34 38.41 10.62
C ASP A 92 -16.30 37.28 10.59
N TRP A 93 -15.31 37.35 11.49
CA TRP A 93 -14.29 36.31 11.63
C TRP A 93 -14.85 35.01 12.18
N GLU A 94 -15.71 35.07 13.19
CA GLU A 94 -16.35 33.90 13.78
C GLU A 94 -17.25 33.20 12.75
N GLU A 95 -18.03 33.97 11.97
CA GLU A 95 -18.85 33.43 10.89
C GLU A 95 -17.98 32.73 9.83
N LYS A 96 -16.88 33.37 9.42
CA LYS A 96 -15.96 32.77 8.44
C LYS A 96 -15.35 31.49 8.97
N ILE A 97 -14.85 31.49 10.21
CA ILE A 97 -14.27 30.29 10.84
C ILE A 97 -15.31 29.17 10.90
N ARG A 98 -16.54 29.48 11.33
CA ARG A 98 -17.64 28.51 11.40
C ARG A 98 -17.94 27.90 10.03
N LYS A 99 -18.00 28.72 8.99
CA LYS A 99 -18.24 28.27 7.62
C LYS A 99 -17.11 27.39 7.09
N ASP A 100 -15.86 27.77 7.33
CA ASP A 100 -14.70 26.98 6.92
C ASP A 100 -14.69 25.60 7.62
N TYR A 101 -15.02 25.55 8.92
CA TYR A 101 -15.15 24.28 9.65
C TYR A 101 -16.31 23.42 9.14
N GLN A 102 -17.48 24.00 8.86
CA GLN A 102 -18.61 23.27 8.29
C GLN A 102 -18.25 22.65 6.94
N GLN A 103 -17.57 23.40 6.07
CA GLN A 103 -17.08 22.86 4.80
C GLN A 103 -16.11 21.69 4.98
N GLN A 104 -15.23 21.75 5.97
CA GLN A 104 -14.33 20.63 6.27
C GLN A 104 -15.08 19.39 6.75
N LEU A 105 -16.10 19.56 7.60
CA LEU A 105 -16.95 18.46 8.04
C LEU A 105 -17.69 17.82 6.86
N ASP A 106 -18.29 18.61 5.97
CA ASP A 106 -18.97 18.10 4.77
C ASP A 106 -18.03 17.31 3.87
N ILE A 107 -16.78 17.76 3.71
CA ILE A 107 -15.75 17.04 2.95
C ILE A 107 -15.41 15.70 3.62
N ILE A 108 -15.26 15.70 4.95
CA ILE A 108 -14.97 14.48 5.72
C ILE A 108 -16.13 13.49 5.61
N ASP A 109 -17.37 13.94 5.77
CA ASP A 109 -18.55 13.09 5.68
C ASP A 109 -18.69 12.49 4.28
N LYS A 110 -18.43 13.28 3.23
CA LYS A 110 -18.39 12.77 1.86
C LYS A 110 -17.31 11.70 1.68
N LYS A 111 -16.10 11.94 2.15
CA LYS A 111 -15.00 10.94 2.08
C LYS A 111 -15.32 9.68 2.88
N ASN A 112 -15.93 9.81 4.05
CA ASN A 112 -16.36 8.67 4.86
C ASN A 112 -17.42 7.84 4.13
N SER A 113 -18.37 8.48 3.47
CA SER A 113 -19.38 7.78 2.65
C SER A 113 -18.74 7.02 1.48
N GLU A 114 -17.72 7.60 0.84
CA GLU A 114 -16.96 6.96 -0.23
C GLU A 114 -16.15 5.77 0.28
N ILE A 115 -15.50 5.91 1.44
CA ILE A 115 -14.77 4.83 2.12
C ILE A 115 -15.71 3.65 2.43
N GLU A 116 -16.90 3.91 2.98
CA GLU A 116 -17.87 2.85 3.29
C GLU A 116 -18.39 2.17 2.02
N HIS A 117 -18.62 2.92 0.94
CA HIS A 117 -18.97 2.35 -0.36
C HIS A 117 -17.85 1.46 -0.91
N LEU A 118 -16.60 1.94 -0.91
CA LEU A 118 -15.44 1.18 -1.37
C LEU A 118 -15.21 -0.08 -0.54
N LYS A 119 -15.37 0.00 0.78
CA LYS A 119 -15.27 -1.13 1.70
C LYS A 119 -16.32 -2.20 1.37
N THR A 120 -17.56 -1.78 1.14
CA THR A 120 -18.65 -2.67 0.73
C THR A 120 -18.35 -3.36 -0.61
N GLU A 121 -17.76 -2.64 -1.57
CA GLU A 121 -17.40 -3.20 -2.87
C GLU A 121 -16.23 -4.20 -2.77
N ILE A 122 -15.21 -3.88 -1.98
CA ILE A 122 -14.10 -4.79 -1.67
C ILE A 122 -14.62 -6.07 -1.03
N ASP A 123 -15.54 -5.98 -0.06
CA ASP A 123 -16.13 -7.15 0.60
C ASP A 123 -16.91 -8.03 -0.39
N LYS A 124 -17.70 -7.42 -1.29
CA LYS A 124 -18.39 -8.16 -2.36
C LYS A 124 -17.41 -8.86 -3.31
N GLN A 125 -16.33 -8.19 -3.69
CA GLN A 125 -15.31 -8.77 -4.56
C GLN A 125 -14.59 -9.93 -3.88
N ASN A 126 -14.21 -9.77 -2.61
CA ASN A 126 -13.59 -10.83 -1.81
C ASN A 126 -14.49 -12.05 -1.68
N GLN A 127 -15.79 -11.85 -1.44
CA GLN A 127 -16.76 -12.96 -1.42
C GLN A 127 -16.85 -13.70 -2.76
N LYS A 128 -16.82 -12.97 -3.88
CA LYS A 128 -16.81 -13.59 -5.23
C LYS A 128 -15.53 -14.40 -5.46
N ILE A 129 -14.37 -13.88 -5.06
CA ILE A 129 -13.09 -14.59 -5.18
C ILE A 129 -13.12 -15.88 -4.37
N ILE A 130 -13.51 -15.82 -3.10
CA ILE A 130 -13.61 -17.00 -2.22
C ILE A 130 -14.55 -18.05 -2.82
N ARG A 131 -15.71 -17.63 -3.35
CA ARG A 131 -16.66 -18.52 -3.99
C ARG A 131 -16.07 -19.20 -5.23
N ASN A 132 -15.43 -18.42 -6.09
CA ASN A 132 -14.81 -18.93 -7.32
C ASN A 132 -13.65 -19.89 -7.01
N ASP A 133 -12.81 -19.57 -6.02
CA ASP A 133 -11.75 -20.47 -5.58
C ASP A 133 -12.30 -21.77 -5.00
N THR A 134 -13.38 -21.71 -4.23
CA THR A 134 -14.05 -22.92 -3.71
C THR A 134 -14.58 -23.80 -4.85
N ILE A 135 -15.23 -23.21 -5.86
CA ILE A 135 -15.74 -23.93 -7.03
C ILE A 135 -14.58 -24.54 -7.83
N ARG A 136 -13.53 -23.76 -8.10
CA ARG A 136 -12.35 -24.20 -8.84
C ARG A 136 -11.64 -25.34 -8.13
N ASN A 137 -11.42 -25.22 -6.83
CA ASN A 137 -10.78 -26.27 -6.03
C ASN A 137 -11.60 -27.56 -6.04
N LYS A 138 -12.93 -27.46 -5.90
CA LYS A 138 -13.81 -28.62 -6.01
C LYS A 138 -13.73 -29.27 -7.40
N ALA A 139 -13.79 -28.50 -8.48
CA ALA A 139 -13.66 -29.02 -9.84
C ALA A 139 -12.30 -29.69 -10.09
N VAL A 140 -11.23 -29.15 -9.49
CA VAL A 140 -9.89 -29.76 -9.55
C VAL A 140 -9.86 -31.10 -8.80
N GLU A 141 -10.43 -31.19 -7.61
CA GLU A 141 -10.53 -32.45 -6.87
C GLU A 141 -11.38 -33.49 -7.62
N ASP A 142 -12.55 -33.09 -8.14
CA ASP A 142 -13.41 -33.96 -8.94
C ASP A 142 -12.66 -34.48 -10.19
N ALA A 143 -11.91 -33.63 -10.89
CA ALA A 143 -11.10 -34.01 -12.04
C ALA A 143 -9.93 -34.93 -11.68
N LYS A 144 -9.28 -34.74 -10.52
CA LYS A 144 -8.25 -35.66 -10.01
C LYS A 144 -8.84 -37.04 -9.74
N GLU A 145 -9.99 -37.10 -9.08
CA GLU A 145 -10.67 -38.38 -8.83
C GLU A 145 -11.05 -39.10 -10.12
N GLU A 146 -11.53 -38.36 -11.13
CA GLU A 146 -11.85 -38.91 -12.45
C GLU A 146 -10.59 -39.43 -13.15
N ALA A 147 -9.51 -38.65 -13.19
CA ALA A 147 -8.24 -39.07 -13.78
C ALA A 147 -7.64 -40.31 -13.10
N ILE A 148 -7.70 -40.40 -11.77
CA ILE A 148 -7.27 -41.59 -11.02
C ILE A 148 -8.12 -42.80 -11.42
N ARG A 149 -9.44 -42.65 -11.50
CA ARG A 149 -10.36 -43.72 -11.94
C ARG A 149 -10.08 -44.18 -13.37
N GLU A 150 -9.84 -43.25 -14.30
CA GLU A 150 -9.48 -43.57 -15.67
C GLU A 150 -8.14 -44.30 -15.77
N PHE A 151 -7.13 -43.84 -15.03
CA PHE A 151 -5.83 -44.50 -14.97
C PHE A 151 -5.98 -45.95 -14.48
N PHE A 152 -6.71 -46.19 -13.39
CA PHE A 152 -6.96 -47.54 -12.88
C PHE A 152 -7.73 -48.41 -13.89
N ARG A 153 -8.75 -47.86 -14.57
CA ARG A 153 -9.47 -48.58 -15.64
C ARG A 153 -8.55 -48.95 -16.81
N ALA A 154 -7.70 -48.03 -17.25
CA ALA A 154 -6.75 -48.25 -18.34
C ALA A 154 -5.67 -49.27 -17.96
N ALA A 155 -5.11 -49.16 -16.74
CA ALA A 155 -4.15 -50.11 -16.19
C ALA A 155 -4.77 -51.52 -16.08
N SER A 156 -6.00 -51.62 -15.57
CA SER A 156 -6.74 -52.89 -15.45
C SER A 156 -7.04 -53.53 -16.81
N ARG A 157 -7.23 -52.73 -17.88
CA ARG A 157 -7.38 -53.23 -19.26
C ARG A 157 -6.05 -53.75 -19.82
N LYS A 158 -4.93 -53.09 -19.50
CA LYS A 158 -3.59 -53.51 -19.95
C LYS A 158 -3.12 -54.78 -19.24
N GLU A 159 -3.47 -54.96 -17.98
CA GLU A 159 -3.16 -56.18 -17.21
C GLU A 159 -3.88 -57.42 -17.73
N LYS A 160 -5.06 -57.27 -18.35
CA LYS A 160 -5.80 -58.37 -18.99
C LYS A 160 -5.21 -58.83 -20.32
N GLN A 161 -4.31 -58.06 -20.94
CA GLN A 161 -3.52 -58.51 -22.09
C GLN A 161 -2.24 -59.16 -21.60
N LYS A 162 -2.33 -60.39 -21.09
CA LYS A 162 -1.16 -61.24 -20.91
C LYS A 162 -0.49 -61.39 -22.27
N ALA A 163 0.68 -60.77 -22.46
CA ALA A 163 1.51 -61.03 -23.64
C ALA A 163 1.63 -62.55 -23.82
N PRO A 164 1.38 -63.09 -25.03
CA PRO A 164 1.36 -64.52 -25.24
C PRO A 164 2.70 -65.08 -24.79
N ILE A 165 2.66 -66.19 -24.07
CA ILE A 165 3.82 -66.82 -23.42
C ILE A 165 4.98 -67.01 -24.42
N ALA A 166 4.66 -67.27 -25.69
CA ALA A 166 5.63 -67.35 -26.78
C ALA A 166 6.50 -66.09 -26.97
N LEU A 167 5.92 -64.88 -26.87
CA LEU A 167 6.67 -63.62 -26.99
C LEU A 167 7.57 -63.37 -25.77
N ARG A 168 7.14 -63.80 -24.58
CA ARG A 168 7.97 -63.73 -23.36
C ARG A 168 9.17 -64.67 -23.47
N ILE A 169 8.98 -65.88 -24.01
CA ILE A 169 10.07 -66.84 -24.24
C ILE A 169 11.04 -66.30 -25.28
N LEU A 170 10.55 -65.75 -26.40
CA LEU A 170 11.41 -65.17 -27.44
C LEU A 170 12.26 -64.02 -26.91
N PHE A 171 11.66 -63.13 -26.11
CA PHE A 171 12.39 -62.01 -25.51
C PHE A 171 13.38 -62.47 -24.41
N TRP A 172 13.06 -63.53 -23.67
CA TRP A 172 13.97 -64.16 -22.71
C TRP A 172 15.18 -64.82 -23.40
N ILE A 173 14.96 -65.55 -24.50
CA ILE A 173 16.05 -66.13 -25.31
C ILE A 173 16.95 -65.03 -25.86
N TRP A 174 16.36 -63.92 -26.33
CA TRP A 174 17.11 -62.79 -26.89
C TRP A 174 17.94 -62.03 -25.85
N SER A 175 17.41 -61.85 -24.63
CA SER A 175 18.04 -61.06 -23.57
C SER A 175 18.98 -61.85 -22.66
N GLY A 176 18.77 -63.16 -22.49
CA GLY A 176 19.52 -63.99 -21.53
C GLY A 176 20.63 -64.85 -22.12
N PHE A 177 20.66 -65.06 -23.44
CA PHE A 177 21.53 -66.07 -24.08
C PHE A 177 22.61 -65.50 -25.01
N SER A 178 22.93 -64.20 -24.91
CA SER A 178 23.99 -63.59 -25.74
C SER A 178 25.37 -64.20 -25.50
N GLY A 179 25.70 -64.59 -24.25
CA GLY A 179 27.02 -65.13 -23.89
C GLY A 179 27.32 -66.52 -24.47
N ILE A 180 26.34 -67.43 -24.46
CA ILE A 180 26.51 -68.79 -24.97
C ILE A 180 26.47 -68.81 -26.50
N ILE A 181 25.56 -68.04 -27.11
CA ILE A 181 25.52 -67.93 -28.57
C ILE A 181 26.79 -67.26 -29.09
N ALA A 182 27.31 -66.24 -28.41
CA ALA A 182 28.59 -65.63 -28.75
C ALA A 182 29.76 -66.61 -28.61
N SER A 183 29.79 -67.46 -27.57
CA SER A 183 30.86 -68.46 -27.40
C SER A 183 30.80 -69.57 -28.45
N VAL A 184 29.60 -70.02 -28.84
CA VAL A 184 29.41 -70.99 -29.93
C VAL A 184 29.84 -70.40 -31.27
N ILE A 185 29.46 -69.16 -31.57
CA ILE A 185 29.89 -68.46 -32.80
C ILE A 185 31.41 -68.27 -32.81
N LEU A 186 31.99 -67.84 -31.69
CA LEU A 186 33.44 -67.68 -31.53
C LEU A 186 34.17 -69.01 -31.72
N PHE A 187 33.62 -70.12 -31.22
CA PHE A 187 34.18 -71.45 -31.37
C PHE A 187 34.17 -71.91 -32.83
N ILE A 188 33.06 -71.71 -33.55
CA ILE A 188 32.95 -71.99 -34.99
C ILE A 188 33.97 -71.15 -35.77
N PHE A 189 34.13 -69.88 -35.40
CA PHE A 189 35.07 -68.96 -36.05
C PHE A 189 36.53 -69.38 -35.81
N LEU A 190 36.91 -69.69 -34.57
CA LEU A 190 38.23 -70.22 -34.19
C LEU A 190 38.54 -71.53 -34.91
N TYR A 191 37.59 -72.47 -34.93
CA TYR A 191 37.74 -73.74 -35.61
C TYR A 191 37.92 -73.55 -37.13
N GLY A 192 37.18 -72.62 -37.74
CA GLY A 192 37.32 -72.27 -39.15
C GLY A 192 38.70 -71.70 -39.50
N ILE A 193 39.22 -70.77 -38.70
CA ILE A 193 40.55 -70.17 -38.91
C ILE A 193 41.66 -71.21 -38.75
N VAL A 194 41.59 -72.03 -37.71
CA VAL A 194 42.59 -73.09 -37.44
C VAL A 194 42.55 -74.16 -38.53
N GLY A 195 41.36 -74.52 -39.01
CA GLY A 195 41.15 -75.49 -40.07
C GLY A 195 41.88 -75.13 -41.38
N LEU A 196 42.00 -73.83 -41.68
CA LEU A 196 42.65 -73.29 -42.87
C LEU A 196 44.18 -73.10 -42.73
N LEU A 197 44.71 -72.99 -41.50
CA LEU A 197 46.11 -72.56 -41.27
C LEU A 197 47.02 -73.58 -40.59
N THR A 198 46.57 -74.79 -40.24
CA THR A 198 47.38 -75.74 -39.44
C THR A 198 47.26 -77.24 -39.79
N THR A 199 48.31 -77.98 -39.43
CA THR A 199 48.49 -79.45 -39.54
C THR A 199 47.53 -80.27 -38.67
N PRO A 200 47.24 -81.54 -39.02
CA PRO A 200 46.17 -82.35 -38.40
C PRO A 200 46.32 -82.60 -36.89
N GLU A 201 47.52 -82.51 -36.33
CA GLU A 201 47.80 -82.76 -34.90
C GLU A 201 47.27 -81.65 -33.96
N ARG A 202 47.18 -80.40 -34.43
CA ARG A 202 46.60 -79.28 -33.65
C ARG A 202 45.07 -79.28 -33.63
N LYS A 203 44.41 -79.95 -34.58
CA LYS A 203 42.95 -79.98 -34.70
C LYS A 203 42.29 -80.78 -33.57
N SER A 204 42.93 -81.87 -33.11
CA SER A 204 42.42 -82.72 -32.04
C SER A 204 42.54 -82.07 -30.66
N GLN A 205 43.61 -81.32 -30.39
CA GLN A 205 43.82 -80.62 -29.12
C GLN A 205 42.79 -79.51 -28.89
N ILE A 206 42.42 -78.76 -29.94
CA ILE A 206 41.43 -77.68 -29.86
C ILE A 206 40.00 -78.24 -29.70
N TRP A 207 39.73 -79.42 -30.27
CA TRP A 207 38.47 -80.12 -30.03
C TRP A 207 38.30 -80.47 -28.55
N GLN A 208 39.36 -80.98 -27.90
CA GLN A 208 39.33 -81.27 -26.47
C GLN A 208 39.17 -80.00 -25.62
N TRP A 209 39.91 -78.93 -25.94
CA TRP A 209 39.83 -77.65 -25.23
C TRP A 209 38.44 -76.98 -25.33
N GLY A 210 37.78 -77.14 -26.48
CA GLY A 210 36.41 -76.71 -26.71
C GLY A 210 35.41 -77.43 -25.82
N ILE A 211 35.45 -78.76 -25.80
CA ILE A 211 34.54 -79.58 -24.99
C ILE A 211 34.76 -79.37 -23.49
N GLU A 212 36.00 -79.11 -23.04
CA GLU A 212 36.29 -78.77 -21.64
C GLU A 212 35.75 -77.38 -21.23
N SER A 213 35.87 -76.38 -22.11
CA SER A 213 35.36 -75.02 -21.84
C SER A 213 33.84 -74.96 -21.69
N PHE A 214 33.10 -75.85 -22.39
CA PHE A 214 31.65 -75.98 -22.22
C PHE A 214 31.24 -76.72 -20.94
N LYS A 215 32.13 -77.56 -20.36
CA LYS A 215 31.85 -78.26 -19.09
C LYS A 215 32.00 -77.35 -17.85
N SER A 216 32.81 -76.30 -17.92
CA SER A 216 33.13 -75.45 -16.74
C SER A 216 32.31 -74.16 -16.63
N SER A 217 31.27 -73.96 -17.44
CA SER A 217 30.42 -72.75 -17.38
C SER A 217 28.94 -73.12 -17.32
N SER A 218 28.54 -73.75 -16.21
CA SER A 218 27.14 -73.87 -15.82
C SER A 218 26.93 -73.24 -14.44
N PRO A 219 26.39 -72.02 -14.33
CA PRO A 219 25.68 -71.64 -13.13
C PRO A 219 24.31 -72.33 -13.18
N LEU A 220 24.19 -73.46 -12.47
CA LEU A 220 22.89 -74.07 -12.22
C LEU A 220 22.00 -73.04 -11.49
N PRO A 221 20.81 -72.71 -11.98
CA PRO A 221 19.83 -71.97 -11.19
C PRO A 221 19.40 -72.86 -10.00
N PRO A 222 19.21 -72.32 -8.78
CA PRO A 222 18.57 -73.07 -7.72
C PRO A 222 17.09 -73.23 -8.06
N ILE A 223 16.67 -74.46 -8.37
CA ILE A 223 15.26 -74.81 -8.50
C ILE A 223 14.71 -75.13 -7.10
N GLU A 224 14.18 -74.07 -6.49
CA GLU A 224 12.86 -73.98 -5.84
C GLU A 224 12.34 -75.18 -5.04
N SER A 225 12.21 -75.00 -3.71
CA SER A 225 11.26 -75.76 -2.90
C SER A 225 10.12 -74.84 -2.46
N SER A 226 9.02 -74.89 -3.21
CA SER A 226 7.71 -74.64 -2.65
C SER A 226 7.42 -75.70 -1.57
N LYS A 227 6.97 -75.26 -0.40
CA LYS A 227 6.16 -76.11 0.48
C LYS A 227 4.96 -75.30 0.98
N PRO A 228 3.77 -75.91 1.00
CA PRO A 228 2.53 -75.28 1.45
C PRO A 228 2.38 -75.44 2.97
N GLN A 229 2.00 -74.34 3.64
CA GLN A 229 1.04 -74.18 4.74
C GLN A 229 1.33 -72.87 5.47
#